data_AF-A0AAD7THK9-F1
#
_entry.id   AF-A0AAD7THK9-F1
#
_cell.length_a   1.000
_cell.length_b   1.000
_cell.length_c   1.000
_cell.angle_alpha   90.00
_cell.angle_beta   90.00
_cell.angle_gamma   90.00
#
_symmetry.space_group_name_H-M   'P 1'
#
loop_
_entity.id
_entity.type
_entity.pdbx_description
1 polymer ?
#
loop_
_entity_poly.entity_id
_entity_poly.type
_entity_poly.pdbx_seq_one_letter_code
_entity_poly.pdbx_strand_id
1 'polypeptide(L)'
;MLETIAHINKLLEEHDITEPSLMNFCVTDGETVVATRYISSRTEEAASLWFSSGSTFSEYAAGGHYKMSKTDKRENIIMVASEPLTFEKADWMEIRTNHMVVITPKMNLLQIPIVDKFYVPQSDPAALNRGTEFAAAKGFLSPRRDVARPLESIENHL
;
A
#
# COMPACT_ATOMS: atom_id res chain seq x y z
N MET A 1 9.49 -10.10 -10.95
CA MET A 1 8.95 -9.60 -9.66
C MET A 1 8.81 -10.68 -8.60
N LEU A 2 7.99 -11.73 -8.81
CA LEU A 2 7.85 -12.81 -7.81
C LEU A 2 9.18 -13.50 -7.50
N GLU A 3 9.95 -13.84 -8.54
CA GLU A 3 11.29 -14.43 -8.38
C GLU A 3 12.24 -13.51 -7.63
N THR A 4 12.17 -12.19 -7.85
CA THR A 4 12.99 -11.21 -7.12
C THR A 4 12.68 -11.23 -5.63
N ILE A 5 11.39 -11.21 -5.26
CA ILE A 5 10.96 -11.31 -3.85
C ILE A 5 11.41 -12.64 -3.24
N ALA A 6 11.20 -13.75 -3.95
CA ALA A 6 11.61 -15.08 -3.48
C ALA A 6 13.13 -15.18 -3.31
N HIS A 7 13.90 -14.59 -4.22
CA HIS A 7 15.35 -14.55 -4.15
C HIS A 7 15.83 -13.71 -2.95
N ILE A 8 15.25 -12.54 -2.72
CA ILE A 8 15.56 -11.72 -1.54
C ILE A 8 15.23 -12.49 -0.26
N ASN A 9 14.03 -13.08 -0.15
CA ASN A 9 13.65 -13.90 1.00
C ASN A 9 14.65 -15.04 1.26
N LYS A 10 15.08 -15.73 0.19
CA LYS A 10 16.08 -16.79 0.28
C LYS A 10 17.43 -16.27 0.81
N LEU A 11 17.89 -15.12 0.32
CA LEU A 11 19.13 -14.50 0.81
C LEU A 11 19.03 -14.10 2.29
N LEU A 12 17.87 -13.60 2.74
CA LEU A 12 17.66 -13.28 4.15
C LEU A 12 17.77 -14.54 5.02
N GLU A 13 17.20 -15.66 4.56
CA GLU A 13 17.29 -16.96 5.25
C GLU A 13 18.72 -17.51 5.26
N GLU A 14 19.43 -17.45 4.13
CA GLU A 14 20.82 -17.93 4.03
C GLU A 14 21.80 -17.16 4.92
N HIS A 15 21.45 -15.93 5.32
CA HIS A 15 22.26 -15.06 6.17
C HIS A 15 21.65 -14.84 7.57
N ASP A 16 20.67 -15.66 7.98
CA ASP A 16 20.02 -15.60 9.29
C ASP A 16 19.46 -14.20 9.65
N ILE A 17 19.01 -13.45 8.64
CA ILE A 17 18.40 -12.13 8.83
C ILE A 17 16.95 -12.30 9.27
N THR A 18 16.67 -11.94 10.52
CA THR A 18 15.35 -12.06 11.15
C THR A 18 14.49 -10.79 11.02
N GLU A 19 15.11 -9.65 10.68
CA GLU A 19 14.40 -8.40 10.46
C GLU A 19 13.53 -8.49 9.19
N PRO A 20 12.22 -8.16 9.25
CA PRO A 20 11.37 -8.18 8.06
C PRO A 20 11.81 -7.19 6.99
N SER A 21 11.74 -7.61 5.72
CA SER A 21 11.96 -6.74 4.56
C SER A 21 10.64 -6.20 4.03
N LEU A 22 10.57 -4.87 3.89
CA LEU A 22 9.46 -4.14 3.25
C LEU A 22 9.80 -3.92 1.77
N MET A 23 9.00 -4.45 0.85
CA MET A 23 9.36 -4.51 -0.58
C MET A 23 8.25 -3.93 -1.46
N ASN A 24 8.16 -2.60 -1.47
CA ASN A 24 7.33 -1.86 -2.41
C ASN A 24 8.13 -1.56 -3.68
N PHE A 25 8.01 -2.43 -4.69
CA PHE A 25 8.62 -2.24 -6.00
C PHE A 25 7.59 -1.71 -6.99
N CYS A 26 8.05 -0.95 -7.99
CA CYS A 26 7.23 -0.54 -9.14
C CYS A 26 8.08 -0.66 -10.40
N VAL A 27 7.56 -1.35 -11.42
CA VAL A 27 8.25 -1.65 -12.68
C VAL A 27 7.25 -1.54 -13.83
N THR A 28 7.74 -1.12 -14.99
CA THR A 28 6.97 -1.04 -16.22
C THR A 28 7.81 -1.43 -17.42
N ASP A 29 7.15 -1.96 -18.44
CA ASP A 29 7.69 -2.18 -19.79
C ASP A 29 7.27 -1.09 -20.79
N GLY A 30 6.55 -0.06 -20.34
CA GLY A 30 5.97 1.00 -21.18
C GLY A 30 4.48 0.80 -21.50
N GLU A 31 3.91 -0.39 -21.29
CA GLU A 31 2.48 -0.67 -21.52
C GLU A 31 1.76 -1.19 -20.28
N THR A 32 2.45 -2.01 -19.49
CA THR A 32 1.96 -2.59 -18.23
C THR A 32 2.78 -2.03 -17.07
N VAL A 33 2.12 -1.80 -15.95
CA VAL A 33 2.79 -1.45 -14.69
C VAL A 33 2.53 -2.54 -13.67
N VAL A 34 3.57 -2.99 -12.98
CA VAL A 34 3.47 -3.90 -11.84
C VAL A 34 4.03 -3.20 -10.62
N ALA A 35 3.22 -3.14 -9.56
CA ALA A 35 3.65 -2.67 -8.24
C ALA A 35 3.45 -3.77 -7.20
N THR A 36 4.32 -3.86 -6.20
CA THR A 36 4.17 -4.80 -5.08
C THR A 36 3.94 -4.03 -3.79
N ARG A 37 3.10 -4.55 -2.90
CA ARG A 37 3.04 -4.19 -1.49
C ARG A 37 3.32 -5.44 -0.68
N TYR A 38 4.55 -5.62 -0.24
CA TYR A 38 5.01 -6.89 0.35
C TYR A 38 5.83 -6.68 1.63
N ILE A 39 5.69 -7.61 2.57
CA ILE A 39 6.55 -7.77 3.74
C ILE A 39 6.85 -9.26 4.01
N SER A 40 8.11 -9.56 4.35
CA SER A 40 8.55 -10.90 4.78
C SER A 40 8.20 -11.17 6.25
N SER A 41 6.93 -10.97 6.63
CA SER A 41 6.39 -11.27 7.96
C SER A 41 4.96 -11.79 7.82
N ARG A 42 4.50 -12.62 8.75
CA ARG A 42 3.08 -13.00 8.85
C ARG A 42 2.29 -12.07 9.77
N THR A 43 2.96 -11.42 10.71
CA THR A 43 2.35 -10.67 11.80
C THR A 43 2.46 -9.16 11.62
N GLU A 44 3.44 -8.67 10.87
CA GLU A 44 3.63 -7.23 10.64
C GLU A 44 3.01 -6.80 9.31
N GLU A 45 2.57 -5.55 9.22
CA GLU A 45 2.00 -4.98 8.02
C GLU A 45 3.07 -4.41 7.09
N ALA A 46 2.86 -4.52 5.78
CA ALA A 46 3.77 -3.94 4.79
C ALA A 46 3.73 -2.42 4.79
N ALA A 47 4.79 -1.80 4.27
CA ALA A 47 4.87 -0.36 4.01
C ALA A 47 3.64 0.09 3.21
N SER A 48 3.12 1.28 3.52
CA SER A 48 1.88 1.74 2.90
C SER A 48 2.04 1.91 1.40
N LEU A 49 1.01 1.49 0.67
CA LEU A 49 0.91 1.71 -0.77
C LEU A 49 -0.57 1.81 -1.13
N TRP A 50 -0.90 2.88 -1.82
CA TRP A 50 -2.26 3.28 -2.15
C TRP A 50 -2.41 3.41 -3.64
N PHE A 51 -3.63 3.24 -4.12
CA PHE A 51 -3.98 3.61 -5.48
C PHE A 51 -5.25 4.45 -5.52
N SER A 52 -5.36 5.27 -6.55
CA SER A 52 -6.57 6.01 -6.90
C SER A 52 -6.78 5.90 -8.40
N SER A 53 -8.03 5.86 -8.85
CA SER A 53 -8.37 5.80 -10.27
C SER A 53 -9.44 6.83 -10.61
N GLY A 54 -9.41 7.33 -11.84
CA GLY A 54 -10.35 8.35 -12.30
C GLY A 54 -10.11 8.80 -13.74
N SER A 55 -10.71 9.93 -14.09
CA SER A 55 -10.64 10.53 -15.42
C SER A 55 -9.61 11.66 -15.53
N THR A 56 -9.45 12.45 -14.47
CA THR A 56 -8.50 13.58 -14.43
C THR A 56 -7.94 13.78 -13.03
N PHE A 57 -6.67 14.15 -12.95
CA PHE A 57 -6.02 14.62 -11.73
C PHE A 57 -5.63 16.08 -11.92
N SER A 58 -6.24 16.99 -11.17
CA SER A 58 -6.08 18.43 -11.40
C SER A 58 -6.17 19.24 -10.12
N GLU A 59 -5.47 20.37 -10.09
CA GLU A 59 -5.60 21.38 -9.03
C GLU A 59 -6.98 22.07 -9.15
N TYR A 60 -7.77 22.04 -8.08
CA TYR A 60 -9.09 22.69 -8.02
C TYR A 60 -9.08 24.01 -7.25
N ALA A 61 -8.01 24.29 -6.50
CA ALA A 61 -7.77 25.55 -5.81
C ALA A 61 -6.25 25.78 -5.69
N ALA A 62 -5.82 27.04 -5.79
CA ALA A 62 -4.41 27.40 -5.72
C ALA A 62 -3.79 26.96 -4.38
N GLY A 63 -2.57 26.45 -4.44
CA GLY A 63 -1.81 26.04 -3.25
C GLY A 63 -1.67 24.53 -3.09
N GLY A 64 -1.79 23.77 -4.17
CA GLY A 64 -1.59 22.32 -4.15
C GLY A 64 -2.85 21.54 -3.78
N HIS A 65 -4.03 22.13 -3.95
CA HIS A 65 -5.29 21.42 -3.73
C HIS A 65 -5.65 20.60 -4.96
N TYR A 66 -5.15 19.37 -5.02
CA TYR A 66 -5.44 18.42 -6.08
C TYR A 66 -6.63 17.52 -5.73
N LYS A 67 -7.34 17.07 -6.77
CA LYS A 67 -8.37 16.03 -6.66
C LYS A 67 -8.31 15.06 -7.83
N MET A 68 -8.73 13.82 -7.57
CA MET A 68 -9.08 12.85 -8.60
C MET A 68 -10.55 13.08 -8.99
N SER A 69 -10.83 13.37 -10.26
CA SER A 69 -12.21 13.47 -10.75
C SER A 69 -12.62 12.18 -11.46
N LYS A 70 -13.90 11.81 -11.34
CA LYS A 70 -14.52 10.66 -12.00
C LYS A 70 -15.71 11.14 -12.83
N THR A 71 -15.42 11.79 -13.95
CA THR A 71 -16.45 12.47 -14.76
C THR A 71 -17.23 11.51 -15.64
N ASP A 72 -16.59 10.40 -16.04
CA ASP A 72 -17.18 9.33 -16.85
C ASP A 72 -17.05 7.98 -16.14
N LYS A 73 -17.80 6.96 -16.59
CA LYS A 73 -17.58 5.55 -16.16
C LYS A 73 -16.22 4.98 -16.60
N ARG A 74 -15.43 5.73 -17.37
CA ARG A 74 -14.11 5.31 -17.85
C ARG A 74 -13.05 5.88 -16.93
N GLU A 75 -12.29 4.99 -16.32
CA GLU A 75 -11.08 5.34 -15.57
C GLU A 75 -9.90 5.22 -16.54
N ASN A 76 -9.29 6.34 -16.93
CA ASN A 76 -8.13 6.39 -17.82
C ASN A 76 -6.87 6.89 -17.12
N ILE A 77 -6.95 7.18 -15.82
CA ILE A 77 -5.82 7.47 -14.95
C ILE A 77 -5.86 6.52 -13.77
N ILE A 78 -4.71 5.91 -13.48
CA ILE A 78 -4.45 5.18 -12.25
C ILE A 78 -3.20 5.79 -11.63
N MET A 79 -3.30 6.20 -10.38
CA MET A 79 -2.19 6.68 -9.57
C MET A 79 -1.87 5.63 -8.52
N VAL A 80 -0.58 5.35 -8.31
CA VAL A 80 -0.08 4.51 -7.22
C VAL A 80 0.93 5.34 -6.44
N ALA A 81 0.79 5.41 -5.13
CA ALA A 81 1.65 6.23 -4.27
C ALA A 81 1.79 5.61 -2.88
N SER A 82 2.88 5.95 -2.17
CA SER A 82 3.11 5.48 -0.80
C SER A 82 2.09 6.04 0.21
N GLU A 83 1.45 7.16 -0.12
CA GLU A 83 0.41 7.82 0.67
C GLU A 83 -0.60 8.56 -0.24
N PRO A 84 -1.84 8.81 0.24
CA PRO A 84 -2.81 9.62 -0.50
C PRO A 84 -2.29 11.03 -0.80
N LEU A 85 -2.30 11.43 -2.08
CA LEU A 85 -1.78 12.73 -2.52
C LEU A 85 -2.83 13.86 -2.51
N THR A 86 -4.07 13.56 -2.10
CA THR A 86 -5.19 14.51 -2.07
C THR A 86 -5.83 14.54 -0.69
N PHE A 87 -6.56 15.63 -0.41
CA PHE A 87 -7.31 15.76 0.84
C PHE A 87 -8.45 14.74 0.95
N GLU A 88 -9.13 14.47 -0.16
CA GLU A 88 -10.19 13.47 -0.25
C GLU A 88 -9.60 12.05 -0.20
N LYS A 89 -9.37 11.55 1.02
CA LYS A 89 -8.84 10.19 1.25
C LYS A 89 -9.77 9.09 0.74
N ALA A 90 -11.08 9.35 0.66
CA ALA A 90 -12.06 8.39 0.17
C ALA A 90 -11.82 7.98 -1.30
N ASP A 91 -11.08 8.79 -2.05
CA ASP A 91 -10.67 8.47 -3.43
C ASP A 91 -9.47 7.52 -3.51
N TRP A 92 -8.86 7.19 -2.37
CA TRP A 92 -7.68 6.34 -2.28
C TRP A 92 -8.02 5.02 -1.62
N MET A 93 -7.60 3.94 -2.27
CA MET A 93 -7.70 2.59 -1.77
C MET A 93 -6.32 2.08 -1.40
N GLU A 94 -6.17 1.57 -0.19
CA GLU A 94 -4.93 0.92 0.19
C GLU A 94 -4.81 -0.45 -0.50
N ILE A 95 -3.64 -0.72 -1.05
CA ILE A 95 -3.31 -2.03 -1.62
C ILE A 95 -3.14 -2.99 -0.45
N ARG A 96 -3.70 -4.20 -0.52
CA ARG A 96 -3.58 -5.17 0.58
C ARG A 96 -2.13 -5.62 0.79
N THR A 97 -1.76 -5.89 2.04
CA THR A 97 -0.45 -6.50 2.37
C THR A 97 -0.25 -7.82 1.64
N ASN A 98 0.96 -8.03 1.12
CA ASN A 98 1.39 -9.19 0.34
C ASN A 98 0.54 -9.39 -0.92
N HIS A 99 0.26 -8.29 -1.62
CA HIS A 99 -0.36 -8.29 -2.94
C HIS A 99 0.51 -7.53 -3.93
N MET A 100 0.35 -7.87 -5.21
CA MET A 100 0.81 -7.05 -6.31
C MET A 100 -0.38 -6.44 -7.04
N VAL A 101 -0.15 -5.28 -7.62
CA VAL A 101 -1.06 -4.60 -8.51
C VAL A 101 -0.50 -4.69 -9.92
N VAL A 102 -1.35 -5.08 -10.87
CA VAL A 102 -1.04 -5.07 -12.29
C VAL A 102 -1.99 -4.10 -12.98
N ILE A 103 -1.43 -3.03 -13.55
CA ILE A 103 -2.14 -2.11 -14.42
C ILE A 103 -1.92 -2.56 -15.85
N THR A 104 -2.98 -3.03 -16.48
CA THR A 104 -2.95 -3.56 -17.85
C THR A 104 -2.96 -2.43 -18.89
N PRO A 105 -2.58 -2.69 -20.16
CA PRO A 105 -2.63 -1.67 -21.23
C PRO A 105 -4.05 -1.13 -21.50
N LYS A 106 -5.09 -1.82 -21.03
CA LYS A 106 -6.49 -1.42 -21.10
C LYS A 106 -6.96 -0.64 -19.87
N MET A 107 -6.05 -0.18 -19.01
CA MET A 107 -6.33 0.54 -17.76
C MET A 107 -7.16 -0.25 -16.73
N ASN A 108 -7.13 -1.58 -16.79
CA ASN A 108 -7.65 -2.40 -15.67
C ASN A 108 -6.59 -2.50 -14.59
N LEU A 109 -7.02 -2.35 -13.33
CA LEU A 109 -6.20 -2.60 -12.14
C LEU A 109 -6.56 -3.96 -11.55
N LEU A 110 -5.60 -4.89 -11.54
CA LEU A 110 -5.76 -6.22 -10.95
C LEU A 110 -4.95 -6.31 -9.67
N GLN A 111 -5.57 -6.70 -8.55
CA GLN A 111 -4.85 -7.02 -7.31
C GLN A 111 -4.69 -8.53 -7.20
N ILE A 112 -3.45 -9.01 -7.23
CA ILE A 112 -3.09 -10.43 -7.23
C ILE A 112 -2.34 -10.74 -5.93
N PRO A 113 -2.76 -11.72 -5.12
CA PRO A 113 -2.02 -12.10 -3.92
C PRO A 113 -0.65 -12.68 -4.26
N ILE A 114 0.36 -12.32 -3.48
CA ILE A 114 1.69 -12.95 -3.52
C ILE A 114 1.65 -14.09 -2.50
N VAL A 115 1.42 -15.31 -2.97
CA VAL A 115 1.21 -16.48 -2.10
C VAL A 115 2.53 -17.16 -1.78
N ASP A 116 3.01 -16.96 -0.56
CA ASP A 116 4.17 -17.63 0.02
C ASP A 116 3.96 -17.88 1.53
N LYS A 117 5.03 -18.23 2.27
CA LYS A 117 4.94 -18.48 3.72
C LYS A 117 4.54 -17.26 4.56
N PHE A 118 4.62 -16.05 4.02
CA PHE A 118 4.26 -14.79 4.68
C PHE A 118 2.85 -14.31 4.32
N TYR A 119 2.23 -14.90 3.29
CA TYR A 119 0.85 -14.63 2.92
C TYR A 119 -0.13 -15.10 4.00
N VAL A 120 -1.06 -14.22 4.35
CA VAL A 120 -2.17 -14.49 5.26
C VAL A 120 -3.48 -14.26 4.48
N PRO A 121 -4.28 -15.30 4.22
CA PRO A 121 -5.54 -15.16 3.49
C PRO A 121 -6.53 -14.24 4.21
N GLN A 122 -7.39 -13.54 3.47
CA GLN A 122 -8.40 -12.65 4.05
C GLN A 122 -9.46 -13.36 4.90
N SER A 123 -9.63 -14.67 4.72
CA SER A 123 -10.49 -15.50 5.57
C SER A 123 -9.88 -15.82 6.94
N ASP A 124 -8.57 -15.59 7.12
CA ASP A 124 -7.87 -15.80 8.38
C ASP A 124 -7.98 -14.55 9.27
N PRO A 125 -8.48 -14.66 10.52
CA PRO A 125 -8.55 -13.53 11.45
C PRO A 125 -7.21 -12.81 11.68
N ALA A 126 -6.07 -13.50 11.49
CA ALA A 126 -4.76 -12.88 11.58
C ALA A 126 -4.53 -11.80 10.51
N ALA A 127 -5.25 -11.84 9.37
CA ALA A 127 -5.14 -10.83 8.32
C ALA A 127 -5.58 -9.43 8.79
N LEU A 128 -6.52 -9.37 9.74
CA LEU A 128 -7.08 -8.12 10.29
C LEU A 128 -6.27 -7.57 11.47
N ASN A 129 -5.37 -8.36 12.05
CA ASN A 129 -4.67 -8.06 13.30
C ASN A 129 -3.15 -7.98 13.11
N ARG A 130 -2.69 -7.56 11.93
CA ARG A 130 -1.26 -7.38 11.67
C ARG A 130 -0.78 -6.09 12.36
N GLY A 131 0.35 -6.17 13.05
CA GLY A 131 1.04 -5.05 13.68
C GLY A 131 1.48 -4.02 12.64
N THR A 132 1.53 -2.76 13.03
CA THR A 132 1.94 -1.66 12.13
C THR A 132 3.22 -0.97 12.60
N GLU A 133 3.67 -1.31 13.81
CA GLU A 133 4.76 -0.70 14.55
C GLU A 133 6.08 -0.79 13.79
N PHE A 134 6.34 -1.91 13.12
CA PHE A 134 7.58 -2.10 12.36
C PHE A 134 7.70 -1.11 11.19
N ALA A 135 6.67 -1.03 10.35
CA ALA A 135 6.64 -0.08 9.24
C ALA A 135 6.61 1.37 9.75
N ALA A 136 5.93 1.64 10.86
CA ALA A 136 5.87 2.96 11.49
C ALA A 136 7.26 3.44 11.93
N ALA A 137 7.98 2.59 12.65
CA ALA A 137 9.32 2.89 13.17
C ALA A 137 10.34 3.17 12.06
N LYS A 138 10.11 2.63 10.86
CA LYS A 138 10.93 2.87 9.66
C LYS A 138 10.45 4.08 8.83
N GLY A 139 9.39 4.77 9.25
CA GLY A 139 8.83 5.93 8.55
C GLY A 139 8.05 5.57 7.28
N PHE A 140 7.58 4.33 7.14
CA PHE A 140 6.93 3.81 5.94
C PHE A 140 5.42 3.59 6.08
N LEU A 141 4.81 4.09 7.15
CA LEU A 141 3.36 4.23 7.23
C LEU A 141 2.92 5.60 6.76
N SER A 142 1.75 5.65 6.11
CA SER A 142 1.08 6.90 5.84
C SER A 142 0.87 7.66 7.17
N PRO A 143 1.32 8.92 7.28
CA PRO A 143 1.29 9.72 8.52
C PRO A 143 -0.09 9.91 9.16
N ARG A 144 -1.16 9.52 8.44
CA ARG A 144 -2.55 9.71 8.85
C ARG A 144 -3.40 8.44 8.74
N ARG A 145 -2.81 7.26 8.90
CA ARG A 145 -3.55 6.18 9.54
C ARG A 145 -3.74 6.65 10.98
N ASP A 146 -4.98 6.93 11.37
CA ASP A 146 -5.30 7.07 12.78
C ASP A 146 -4.98 5.72 13.42
N VAL A 147 -3.74 5.55 13.87
CA VAL A 147 -3.42 4.61 14.93
C VAL A 147 -4.37 5.04 16.02
N ALA A 148 -5.43 4.27 16.25
CA ALA A 148 -6.43 4.58 17.25
C ALA A 148 -5.68 4.87 18.55
N ARG A 149 -5.54 6.16 18.88
CA ARG A 149 -4.96 6.53 20.17
C ARG A 149 -5.91 5.90 21.19
N PRO A 150 -5.41 5.09 22.13
CA PRO A 150 -6.22 4.74 23.29
C PRO A 150 -6.76 6.06 23.85
N LEU A 151 -8.07 6.10 24.11
CA LEU A 151 -8.73 7.21 24.81
C LEU A 151 -8.18 7.25 26.24
N GLU A 152 -7.00 7.84 26.42
CA GLU A 152 -6.47 8.17 27.74
C GLU A 152 -6.38 9.70 27.89
N SER A 153 -7.17 10.15 28.87
CA SER A 153 -7.12 11.41 29.62
C SER A 153 -7.16 12.74 28.85
N ILE A 154 -8.37 13.14 28.44
CA ILE A 154 -8.76 14.54 28.62
C ILE A 154 -9.23 14.68 30.07
N GLU A 155 -8.29 14.83 31.00
CA GLU A 155 -8.58 15.41 32.31
C GLU A 155 -7.97 16.81 32.38
N ASN A 156 -8.89 17.77 32.53
CA ASN A 156 -8.76 19.05 33.20
C ASN A 156 -7.59 19.95 32.79
N HIS A 157 -7.89 21.06 32.11
CA HIS A 157 -7.43 22.40 32.49
C HIS A 157 -8.55 23.40 32.14
N LEU A 158 -9.43 23.62 33.11
CA LEU A 158 -10.08 24.93 33.33
C LEU A 158 -9.08 25.84 34.04
#